data_AF-A0A537Q244-F1
#
_entry.id   AF-A0A537Q244-F1
#
_cell.length_a   1.000
_cell.length_b   1.000
_cell.length_c   1.000
_cell.angle_alpha   90.00
_cell.angle_beta   90.00
_cell.angle_gamma   90.00
#
_symmetry.space_group_name_H-M   'P 1'
#
loop_
_entity.id
_entity.type
_entity.pdbx_description
1 polymer ?
#
loop_
_entity_poly.entity_id
_entity_poly.type
_entity_poly.pdbx_seq_one_letter_code
_entity_poly.pdbx_strand_id
1 'polypeptide(L)'
;MAAIYNPCQGQVKNGEKRAFSAPFAGKFPCLPMTEPISSWRSDRSQSSSAMRAVLDIVLIVLDLYIWLLIASAILSWLIAFNVVNTRNQFVSAVAEFLYRITEPALAPIRSFMPNLGGLDISPIILILIIMFIERVITYYIYPSVF
;
A
#
# COMPACT_ATOMS: atom_id res chain seq x y z
N MET A 1 13.05 45.64 19.63
CA MET A 1 13.91 45.94 18.46
C MET A 1 14.84 44.77 18.25
N ALA A 2 14.55 43.89 17.28
CA ALA A 2 15.40 42.73 16.96
C ALA A 2 16.44 43.14 15.92
N ALA A 3 17.71 42.86 16.18
CA ALA A 3 18.79 43.10 15.22
C ALA A 3 18.79 42.00 14.16
N ILE A 4 18.65 42.39 12.90
CA ILE A 4 18.85 41.52 11.73
C ILE A 4 20.37 41.40 11.53
N TYR A 5 20.96 40.27 11.91
CA TYR A 5 22.37 39.98 11.63
C TYR A 5 22.52 39.47 10.19
N ASN A 6 23.30 40.17 9.37
CA ASN A 6 23.64 39.76 8.00
C ASN A 6 25.08 39.20 7.98
N PRO A 7 25.27 37.89 7.81
CA PRO A 7 26.60 37.26 7.83
C PRO A 7 27.47 37.58 6.60
N CYS A 8 26.94 38.27 5.57
CA CYS A 8 27.70 38.59 4.36
C CYS A 8 28.46 39.92 4.42
N GLN A 9 28.30 40.72 5.48
CA GLN A 9 29.11 41.94 5.68
C GLN A 9 30.40 41.59 6.42
N GLY A 10 31.41 41.16 5.65
CA GLY A 10 32.79 41.13 6.12
C GLY A 10 33.19 42.50 6.66
N GLN A 11 33.54 42.55 7.94
CA GLN A 11 33.96 43.78 8.63
C GLN A 11 35.26 44.31 8.00
N VAL A 12 35.19 45.30 7.12
CA VAL A 12 36.34 46.18 6.85
C VAL A 12 36.25 47.34 7.84
N LYS A 13 36.77 47.13 9.05
CA LYS A 13 37.00 48.23 9.99
C LYS A 13 38.49 48.53 10.07
N ASN A 14 38.83 49.66 9.46
CA ASN A 14 39.85 50.59 9.91
C ASN A 14 41.29 50.03 10.00
N GLY A 15 42.00 50.03 8.87
CA GLY A 15 43.46 50.26 8.81
C GLY A 15 44.42 49.23 9.41
N GLU A 16 43.96 48.23 10.17
CA GLU A 16 44.84 47.23 10.78
C GLU A 16 44.66 45.85 10.12
N LYS A 17 45.68 45.41 9.37
CA LYS A 17 45.68 44.10 8.70
C LYS A 17 45.78 42.98 9.73
N ARG A 18 44.65 42.49 10.24
CA ARG A 18 44.57 41.16 10.85
C ARG A 18 43.88 40.21 9.88
N ALA A 19 44.69 39.44 9.18
CA ALA A 19 44.22 38.30 8.41
C ALA A 19 43.69 37.25 9.41
N PHE A 20 42.38 37.20 9.60
CA PHE A 20 41.76 36.00 10.15
C PHE A 20 41.67 34.98 9.01
N SER A 21 42.69 34.12 8.92
CA SER A 21 42.73 33.00 7.98
C SER A 21 41.74 31.92 8.47
N ALA A 22 40.49 31.98 8.00
CA ALA A 22 39.62 30.82 8.05
C ALA A 22 40.14 29.80 7.00
N PRO A 23 40.52 28.57 7.39
CA PRO A 23 41.16 27.61 6.49
C PRO A 23 40.18 26.92 5.52
N PHE A 24 38.89 27.32 5.52
CA PHE A 24 37.87 26.67 4.72
C PHE A 24 37.29 27.63 3.66
N ALA A 25 38.13 27.98 2.68
CA ALA A 25 37.70 28.68 1.47
C ALA A 25 36.98 27.72 0.51
N GLY A 26 35.83 27.19 0.93
CA GLY A 26 34.82 26.68 0.03
C GLY A 26 34.08 27.87 -0.58
N LYS A 27 34.07 28.00 -1.90
CA LYS A 27 33.42 29.10 -2.63
C LYS A 27 31.90 28.94 -2.53
N PHE A 28 31.29 29.45 -1.45
CA PHE A 28 29.84 29.55 -1.35
C PHE A 28 29.39 30.78 -2.15
N PRO A 29 28.62 30.63 -3.24
CA PRO A 29 28.02 31.78 -3.92
C PRO A 29 27.00 32.43 -2.98
N CYS A 30 27.08 33.76 -2.82
CA CYS A 30 26.01 34.55 -2.22
C CYS A 30 24.78 34.46 -3.15
N LEU A 31 23.89 33.52 -2.89
CA LEU A 31 22.57 33.52 -3.53
C LEU A 31 21.83 34.78 -3.05
N PRO A 32 21.21 35.57 -3.95
CA PRO A 32 20.36 36.67 -3.54
C PRO A 32 19.23 36.09 -2.69
N MET A 33 19.17 36.48 -1.41
CA MET A 33 18.09 36.13 -0.51
C MET A 33 16.85 36.96 -0.90
N THR A 34 16.25 36.68 -2.04
CA THR A 34 15.02 37.33 -2.53
C THR A 34 13.77 36.47 -2.32
N GLU A 35 13.91 35.25 -1.82
CA GLU A 35 12.76 34.39 -1.51
C GLU A 35 12.23 34.68 -0.10
N PRO A 36 10.98 35.14 0.07
CA PRO A 36 10.40 35.43 1.37
C PRO A 36 10.28 34.15 2.19
N ILE A 37 10.59 34.21 3.49
CA ILE A 37 10.61 33.03 4.40
C ILE A 37 9.24 32.32 4.47
N SER A 38 8.17 32.97 4.02
CA SER A 38 6.82 32.40 3.88
C SER A 38 6.68 31.36 2.77
N SER A 39 7.59 31.31 1.78
CA SER A 39 7.59 30.27 0.74
C SER A 39 8.03 28.90 1.26
N TRP A 40 8.70 28.84 2.42
CA TRP A 40 9.05 27.57 3.09
C TRP A 40 7.89 26.98 3.91
N ARG A 41 6.74 27.65 3.94
CA ARG A 41 5.53 27.23 4.67
C ARG A 41 4.35 26.93 3.72
N SER A 42 4.60 26.69 2.45
CA SER A 42 3.54 26.20 1.54
C SER A 42 3.46 24.67 1.61
N ASP A 43 2.37 24.22 2.23
CA ASP A 43 1.74 22.91 2.17
C ASP A 43 2.40 21.72 2.89
N ARG A 44 2.19 21.71 4.20
CA ARG A 44 2.01 20.47 4.98
C ARG A 44 0.54 20.00 4.96
N SER A 45 -0.17 20.21 3.84
CA SER A 45 -1.54 19.72 3.61
C SER A 45 -1.51 18.22 3.28
N GLN A 46 -1.05 17.44 4.26
CA GLN A 46 -0.94 15.99 4.19
C GLN A 46 -2.18 15.37 4.83
N SER A 47 -3.37 15.64 4.26
CA SER A 47 -4.64 15.15 4.83
C SER A 47 -5.23 13.95 4.06
N SER A 48 -4.75 13.65 2.85
CA SER A 48 -5.22 12.50 2.05
C SER A 48 -4.47 11.18 2.32
N SER A 49 -3.39 11.21 3.11
CA SER A 49 -2.55 10.03 3.38
C SER A 49 -3.28 8.93 4.16
N ALA A 50 -4.16 9.33 5.10
CA ALA A 50 -4.91 8.37 5.91
C ALA A 50 -5.90 7.58 5.05
N MET A 51 -6.60 8.24 4.13
CA MET A 51 -7.56 7.59 3.23
C MET A 51 -6.87 6.62 2.26
N ARG A 52 -5.66 6.96 1.80
CA ARG A 52 -4.83 6.08 0.95
C ARG A 52 -4.39 4.82 1.70
N ALA A 53 -3.89 4.98 2.93
CA ALA A 53 -3.47 3.84 3.74
C ALA A 53 -4.63 2.86 4.02
N VAL A 54 -5.85 3.38 4.24
CA VAL A 54 -7.04 2.52 4.41
C VAL A 54 -7.36 1.76 3.12
N LEU A 55 -7.34 2.42 1.96
CA LEU A 55 -7.58 1.75 0.68
C LEU A 55 -6.53 0.68 0.38
N ASP A 56 -5.25 0.96 0.64
CA ASP A 56 -4.16 0.00 0.45
C ASP A 56 -4.36 -1.25 1.32
N ILE A 57 -4.75 -1.07 2.60
CA ILE A 57 -5.06 -2.20 3.48
C ILE A 57 -6.24 -3.02 2.93
N VAL A 58 -7.28 -2.37 2.43
CA VAL A 58 -8.43 -3.08 1.83
C VAL A 58 -8.00 -3.90 0.60
N LEU A 59 -7.18 -3.34 -0.28
CA LEU A 59 -6.67 -4.05 -1.46
C LEU A 59 -5.81 -5.25 -1.06
N ILE A 60 -4.95 -5.10 -0.05
CA ILE A 60 -4.13 -6.21 0.49
C ILE A 60 -5.02 -7.32 1.06
N VAL A 61 -6.09 -6.98 1.78
CA VAL A 61 -7.02 -7.97 2.33
C VAL A 61 -7.77 -8.70 1.20
N LEU A 62 -8.18 -8.00 0.15
CA LEU A 62 -8.78 -8.62 -1.04
C LEU A 62 -7.82 -9.60 -1.72
N ASP A 63 -6.55 -9.21 -1.92
CA ASP A 63 -5.54 -10.08 -2.52
C ASP A 63 -5.27 -11.33 -1.67
N LEU A 64 -5.12 -11.15 -0.35
CA LEU A 64 -5.00 -12.27 0.59
C LEU A 64 -6.20 -13.23 0.48
N TYR A 65 -7.41 -12.69 0.34
CA TYR A 65 -8.61 -13.50 0.19
C TYR A 65 -8.65 -14.26 -1.14
N ILE A 66 -8.13 -13.69 -2.23
CA ILE A 66 -7.94 -14.40 -3.51
C ILE A 66 -7.01 -15.61 -3.32
N TRP A 67 -5.88 -15.44 -2.61
CA TRP A 67 -4.97 -16.56 -2.31
C TRP A 67 -5.65 -17.67 -1.50
N LEU A 68 -6.50 -17.32 -0.52
CA LEU A 68 -7.29 -18.30 0.22
C LEU A 68 -8.28 -19.06 -0.69
N LEU A 69 -8.93 -18.37 -1.63
CA LEU A 69 -9.82 -19.01 -2.60
C LEU A 69 -9.07 -19.95 -3.55
N ILE A 70 -7.87 -19.56 -4.00
CA ILE A 70 -7.00 -20.41 -4.81
C ILE A 70 -6.62 -21.66 -4.01
N ALA A 71 -6.20 -21.51 -2.76
CA ALA A 71 -5.86 -22.64 -1.89
C ALA A 71 -7.06 -23.60 -1.69
N SER A 72 -8.27 -23.05 -1.48
CA SER A 72 -9.51 -23.83 -1.37
C SER A 72 -9.84 -24.59 -2.67
N ALA A 73 -9.70 -23.94 -3.83
CA ALA A 73 -9.93 -24.55 -5.14
C ALA A 73 -8.96 -25.71 -5.42
N ILE A 74 -7.66 -25.48 -5.17
CA ILE A 74 -6.62 -26.50 -5.32
C ILE A 74 -6.90 -27.67 -4.38
N LEU A 75 -7.24 -27.41 -3.11
CA LEU A 75 -7.54 -28.45 -2.14
C LEU A 75 -8.79 -29.27 -2.52
N SER A 76 -9.83 -28.61 -3.05
CA SER A 76 -11.02 -29.29 -3.60
C SER A 76 -10.65 -30.24 -4.75
N TRP A 77 -9.84 -29.79 -5.71
CA TRP A 77 -9.35 -30.64 -6.80
C TRP A 77 -8.46 -31.79 -6.33
N LEU A 78 -7.57 -31.53 -5.37
CA LEU A 78 -6.70 -32.55 -4.80
C LEU A 78 -7.48 -33.66 -4.10
N ILE A 79 -8.61 -33.34 -3.45
CA ILE A 79 -9.52 -34.30 -2.85
C ILE A 79 -10.32 -35.04 -3.94
N ALA A 80 -10.86 -34.32 -4.92
CA ALA A 80 -11.66 -34.89 -6.01
C ALA A 80 -10.87 -35.90 -6.85
N PHE A 81 -9.59 -35.64 -7.11
CA PHE A 81 -8.70 -36.56 -7.83
C PHE A 81 -8.04 -37.61 -6.94
N ASN A 82 -8.45 -37.75 -5.67
CA ASN A 82 -7.88 -38.72 -4.71
C ASN A 82 -6.36 -38.57 -4.53
N VAL A 83 -5.78 -37.41 -4.83
CA VAL A 83 -4.35 -37.13 -4.66
C VAL A 83 -4.02 -37.01 -3.18
N VAL A 84 -4.95 -36.44 -2.40
CA VAL A 84 -4.77 -36.21 -0.97
C VAL A 84 -5.90 -36.88 -0.19
N ASN A 85 -5.52 -37.63 0.86
CA ASN A 85 -6.47 -38.38 1.66
C ASN A 85 -6.95 -37.56 2.86
N THR A 86 -8.25 -37.28 2.91
CA THR A 86 -8.93 -36.56 4.01
C THR A 86 -8.94 -37.34 5.33
N ARG A 87 -8.54 -38.63 5.33
CA ARG A 87 -8.35 -39.40 6.57
C ARG A 87 -7.23 -38.87 7.46
N ASN A 88 -6.29 -38.09 6.91
CA ASN A 88 -5.31 -37.40 7.73
C ASN A 88 -5.96 -36.19 8.43
N GLN A 89 -5.89 -36.17 9.76
CA GLN A 89 -6.46 -35.10 10.59
C GLN A 89 -5.96 -33.71 10.18
N PHE A 90 -4.70 -33.59 9.76
CA PHE A 90 -4.13 -32.31 9.31
C PHE A 90 -4.83 -31.78 8.05
N VAL A 91 -4.98 -32.63 7.03
CA VAL A 91 -5.63 -32.25 5.77
C VAL A 91 -7.09 -31.90 6.01
N SER A 92 -7.79 -32.71 6.82
CA SER A 92 -9.19 -32.43 7.17
C SER A 92 -9.35 -31.11 7.92
N ALA A 93 -8.45 -30.77 8.83
CA ALA A 93 -8.51 -29.51 9.58
C ALA A 93 -8.29 -28.29 8.66
N VAL A 94 -7.32 -28.35 7.75
CA VAL A 94 -7.07 -27.28 6.77
C VAL A 94 -8.23 -27.14 5.79
N ALA A 95 -8.77 -28.27 5.32
CA ALA A 95 -9.94 -28.30 4.43
C ALA A 95 -11.16 -27.64 5.09
N GLU A 96 -11.47 -28.02 6.33
CA GLU A 96 -12.58 -27.47 7.10
C GLU A 96 -12.39 -25.98 7.38
N PHE A 97 -11.16 -25.55 7.70
CA PHE A 97 -10.83 -24.14 7.92
C PHE A 97 -11.06 -23.29 6.67
N LEU A 98 -10.50 -23.73 5.52
CA LEU A 98 -10.70 -23.06 4.23
C LEU A 98 -12.19 -23.04 3.86
N TYR A 99 -12.88 -24.16 4.04
CA TYR A 99 -14.32 -24.25 3.78
C TYR A 99 -15.07 -23.20 4.61
N ARG A 100 -14.88 -23.14 5.93
CA ARG A 100 -15.60 -22.20 6.80
C ARG A 100 -15.35 -20.73 6.48
N ILE A 101 -14.12 -20.37 6.11
CA ILE A 101 -13.78 -18.98 5.76
C ILE A 101 -14.41 -18.59 4.43
N THR A 102 -14.45 -19.51 3.47
CA THR A 102 -14.82 -19.21 2.09
C THR A 102 -16.33 -19.44 1.84
N GLU A 103 -16.99 -20.30 2.63
CA GLU A 103 -18.42 -20.63 2.55
C GLU A 103 -19.37 -19.42 2.53
N PRO A 104 -19.25 -18.39 3.38
CA PRO A 104 -20.21 -17.26 3.35
C PRO A 104 -20.22 -16.51 2.00
N ALA A 105 -19.10 -16.48 1.28
CA ALA A 105 -19.02 -15.88 -0.04
C ALA A 105 -19.39 -16.86 -1.17
N LEU A 106 -19.12 -18.16 -0.97
CA LEU A 106 -19.35 -19.21 -1.96
C LEU A 106 -20.77 -19.77 -1.94
N ALA A 107 -21.48 -19.74 -0.80
CA ALA A 107 -22.82 -20.29 -0.65
C ALA A 107 -23.85 -19.66 -1.62
N PRO A 108 -23.88 -18.32 -1.80
CA PRO A 108 -24.76 -17.71 -2.80
C PRO A 108 -24.42 -18.21 -4.21
N ILE A 109 -23.15 -18.25 -4.57
CA ILE A 109 -22.69 -18.66 -5.92
C ILE A 109 -23.04 -20.13 -6.19
N ARG A 110 -22.85 -21.01 -5.19
CA ARG A 110 -23.21 -22.42 -5.28
C ARG A 110 -24.72 -22.63 -5.46
N SER A 111 -25.56 -21.80 -4.84
CA SER A 111 -27.02 -21.91 -5.00
C SER A 111 -27.50 -21.67 -6.44
N PHE A 112 -26.75 -20.89 -7.23
CA PHE A 112 -27.07 -20.63 -8.63
C PHE A 112 -26.56 -21.72 -9.58
N MET A 113 -25.64 -22.58 -9.14
CA MET A 113 -25.03 -23.59 -9.99
C MET A 113 -25.54 -25.00 -9.67
N PRO A 114 -25.90 -25.79 -10.69
CA PRO A 114 -26.18 -27.21 -10.49
C PRO A 114 -24.90 -27.95 -10.06
N ASN A 115 -25.03 -28.92 -9.15
CA ASN A 115 -23.89 -29.69 -8.61
C ASN A 115 -23.19 -30.51 -9.71
N LEU A 116 -21.95 -30.13 -10.07
CA LEU A 116 -21.16 -30.74 -11.14
C LEU A 116 -20.35 -31.97 -10.69
N GLY A 117 -20.89 -32.83 -9.82
CA GLY A 117 -20.29 -34.13 -9.53
C GLY A 117 -18.91 -34.06 -8.84
N GLY A 118 -18.78 -33.23 -7.81
CA GLY A 118 -17.57 -33.17 -6.95
C GLY A 118 -16.51 -32.15 -7.39
N LEU A 119 -16.74 -31.42 -8.49
CA LEU A 119 -15.83 -30.39 -9.00
C LEU A 119 -16.41 -29.00 -8.73
N ASP A 120 -15.83 -28.29 -7.75
CA ASP A 120 -16.26 -26.94 -7.37
C ASP A 120 -15.68 -25.89 -8.31
N ILE A 121 -16.48 -25.37 -9.24
CA ILE A 121 -16.11 -24.22 -10.10
C ILE A 121 -16.35 -22.87 -9.38
N SER A 122 -17.16 -22.90 -8.32
CA SER A 122 -17.57 -21.72 -7.54
C SER A 122 -16.41 -20.82 -7.09
N PRO A 123 -15.24 -21.34 -6.63
CA PRO A 123 -14.10 -20.50 -6.25
C PRO A 123 -13.55 -19.67 -7.41
N ILE A 124 -13.53 -20.24 -8.63
CA ILE A 124 -13.03 -19.54 -9.83
C ILE A 124 -13.94 -18.35 -10.15
N ILE A 125 -15.25 -18.55 -10.10
CA ILE A 125 -16.23 -17.47 -10.34
C ILE A 125 -16.07 -16.37 -9.30
N LEU A 126 -15.91 -16.74 -8.02
CA LEU A 126 -15.71 -15.76 -6.96
C LEU A 126 -14.41 -14.97 -7.13
N ILE A 127 -13.30 -15.63 -7.52
CA ILE A 127 -12.03 -14.96 -7.82
C ILE A 127 -12.23 -13.93 -8.95
N LEU A 128 -12.92 -14.29 -10.03
CA LEU A 128 -13.18 -13.36 -11.14
C LEU A 128 -13.99 -12.13 -10.69
N ILE A 129 -14.98 -12.32 -9.82
CA ILE A 129 -15.78 -11.23 -9.25
C ILE A 129 -14.89 -10.32 -8.39
N ILE A 130 -14.04 -10.89 -7.53
CA ILE A 130 -13.16 -10.10 -6.67
C ILE A 130 -12.12 -9.33 -7.50
N MET A 131 -11.51 -9.98 -8.49
CA MET A 131 -10.57 -9.32 -9.41
C MET A 131 -11.23 -8.17 -10.16
N PHE A 132 -12.50 -8.33 -10.56
CA PHE A 132 -13.26 -7.24 -11.16
C PHE A 132 -13.45 -6.08 -10.18
N ILE A 133 -13.85 -6.36 -8.94
CA ILE A 133 -14.01 -5.35 -7.88
C ILE A 133 -12.68 -4.63 -7.61
N GLU A 134 -11.58 -5.36 -7.47
CA GLU A 134 -10.24 -4.81 -7.24
C GLU A 134 -9.82 -3.86 -8.36
N ARG A 135 -10.05 -4.25 -9.63
CA ARG A 135 -9.79 -3.39 -10.79
C ARG A 135 -10.67 -2.14 -10.79
N VAL A 136 -11.95 -2.27 -10.44
CA VAL A 136 -12.86 -1.13 -10.34
C VAL A 136 -12.40 -0.16 -9.24
N ILE A 137 -12.03 -0.67 -8.07
CA ILE A 137 -11.49 0.14 -6.97
C ILE A 137 -10.22 0.86 -7.43
N THR A 138 -9.28 0.14 -8.03
CA THR A 138 -7.98 0.69 -8.44
C THR A 138 -8.13 1.73 -9.56
N TYR A 139 -9.00 1.50 -10.54
CA TYR A 139 -9.14 2.40 -11.68
C TYR A 139 -10.02 3.61 -11.42
N TYR A 140 -11.10 3.46 -10.64
CA TYR A 140 -12.06 4.54 -10.40
C TYR A 140 -11.91 5.20 -9.03
N ILE A 141 -11.74 4.41 -7.96
CA ILE A 141 -11.73 4.93 -6.59
C ILE A 141 -10.35 5.45 -6.21
N TYR A 142 -9.29 4.72 -6.55
CA TYR A 142 -7.92 5.12 -6.23
C TYR A 142 -7.61 6.53 -6.74
N PRO A 143 -7.79 6.90 -8.03
CA PRO A 143 -7.49 8.27 -8.48
C PRO A 143 -8.43 9.34 -7.89
N SER A 144 -9.63 8.98 -7.43
CA SER A 144 -10.58 9.95 -6.85
C SER A 144 -10.19 10.45 -5.46
N VAL A 145 -9.25 9.77 -4.78
CA VAL A 145 -8.71 10.18 -3.46
C VAL A 145 -7.38 10.94 -3.57
N PHE A 146 -6.99 11.34 -4.79
CA PHE A 146 -5.83 12.17 -5.12
C PHE A 146 -6.30 13.49 -5.73
#